data_AF-A0A3E1EJX6-F1
#
_entry.id   AF-A0A3E1EJX6-F1
#
_cell.length_a   1.000
_cell.length_b   1.000
_cell.length_c   1.000
_cell.angle_alpha   90.00
_cell.angle_beta   90.00
_cell.angle_gamma   90.00
#
_symmetry.space_group_name_H-M   'P 1'
#
loop_
_entity.id
_entity.type
_entity.pdbx_description
1 polymer ?
#
loop_
_entity_poly.entity_id
_entity_poly.type
_entity_poly.pdbx_seq_one_letter_code
_entity_poly.pdbx_strand_id
1 'polypeptide(L)'
;MKKAVVLILLLLALALIAKSLLPARNPGAFDVVGFSRLPVLVNGRVKPLDTVARSSLLVICGTTSNDSSKSSLILTPDKRELNPNEWLLDVLFRPAQADTYQVIAIDNPDLLTLLNLRREEGLADRRFSFAQVEKSLAEIDRQARLTEPVEPQVRSAFQKAVVQLQSNIILYERLKESLISSDSQNFLAALFAFQNTLGASVEAVRAKQAGQPFDADAAQKLIENGQRFDQMARVGYLLAVPPVKGEADTNGWRNAGTALLETFQTGQVNPHVMAYAGLGHSWAGGNATDFNTILRLYRDELVKSFPLALAKCTAEARFNAMKPFNTAMTLYVLAFFVAVFSWLKWPAELGRVAFWLILAAWLIATAGIVTRMWLEGRPPVTNLYSSALFVGFIAVGFCLGLEYFYCNAIGSVAAGGIGFATLLIAYYLSLGGDTLEMMRAVLDSNFWLATHVVTVVAGYGATFLAGFLALIYIVRGVFTKSLDQPTADALARMVYGIVCFATLFSLIGTVLGGIWADQSWGRFWGWDPKENGALIIVIWNAVILHARWGGLVKQRGLMCLAVFGNIVTAWSWFGVNLLGVGLHSYGFVESTFLWLILFVLSQAAFIALANLPLERWRSFRQP
;
A
#
# COMPACT_ATOMS: atom_id res chain seq x y z
N MET A 1 -12.42 41.61 -5.84
CA MET A 1 -12.93 40.23 -6.02
C MET A 1 -11.83 39.23 -6.41
N LYS A 2 -11.10 39.39 -7.54
CA LYS A 2 -10.08 38.42 -7.99
C LYS A 2 -9.05 38.01 -6.93
N LYS A 3 -8.39 38.98 -6.29
CA LYS A 3 -7.36 38.73 -5.25
C LYS A 3 -7.92 37.98 -4.02
N ALA A 4 -9.18 38.24 -3.66
CA ALA A 4 -9.84 37.57 -2.54
C ALA A 4 -10.08 36.09 -2.85
N VAL A 5 -10.55 35.75 -4.06
CA VAL A 5 -10.76 34.35 -4.49
C VAL A 5 -9.44 33.58 -4.50
N VAL A 6 -8.38 34.18 -5.04
CA VAL A 6 -7.02 33.60 -5.03
C VAL A 6 -6.55 33.31 -3.61
N LEU A 7 -6.70 34.28 -2.70
CA LEU A 7 -6.29 34.12 -1.31
C LEU A 7 -7.09 33.02 -0.60
N ILE A 8 -8.40 32.95 -0.82
CA ILE A 8 -9.26 31.92 -0.24
C ILE A 8 -8.82 30.52 -0.68
N LEU A 9 -8.54 30.32 -1.99
CA LEU A 9 -8.09 29.02 -2.50
C LEU A 9 -6.76 28.58 -1.87
N LEU A 10 -5.80 29.50 -1.73
CA LEU A 10 -4.52 29.20 -1.09
C LEU A 10 -4.66 28.94 0.42
N LEU A 11 -5.51 29.69 1.12
CA LEU A 11 -5.79 29.47 2.54
C LEU A 11 -6.50 28.12 2.78
N LEU A 12 -7.44 27.74 1.90
CA LEU A 12 -8.08 26.42 1.96
C LEU A 12 -7.08 25.29 1.75
N ALA A 13 -6.19 25.42 0.76
CA ALA A 13 -5.12 24.46 0.54
C ALA A 13 -4.17 24.37 1.75
N LEU A 14 -3.78 25.51 2.33
CA LEU A 14 -2.95 25.55 3.53
C LEU A 14 -3.66 24.88 4.73
N ALA A 15 -4.96 25.11 4.91
CA ALA A 15 -5.75 24.49 5.97
C ALA A 15 -5.84 22.96 5.79
N LEU A 16 -6.00 22.47 4.55
CA LEU A 16 -5.97 21.04 4.25
C LEU A 16 -4.62 20.41 4.61
N ILE A 17 -3.52 21.08 4.24
CA ILE A 17 -2.15 20.62 4.56
C ILE A 17 -1.94 20.64 6.08
N ALA A 18 -2.26 21.74 6.75
CA ALA A 18 -2.11 21.88 8.20
C ALA A 18 -2.91 20.81 8.97
N LYS A 19 -4.15 20.52 8.54
CA LYS A 19 -4.97 19.45 9.10
C LYS A 19 -4.28 18.09 8.96
N SER A 20 -3.64 17.81 7.83
CA SER A 20 -2.94 16.54 7.62
C SER A 20 -1.69 16.37 8.48
N LEU A 21 -1.08 17.46 8.95
CA LEU A 21 0.12 17.43 9.79
C LEU A 21 -0.18 17.33 11.29
N LEU A 22 -1.46 17.36 11.70
CA LEU A 22 -1.82 17.25 13.11
C LEU A 22 -1.46 15.86 13.65
N PRO A 23 -0.83 15.78 14.85
CA PRO A 23 -0.48 14.49 15.44
C PRO A 23 -1.75 13.72 15.81
N ALA A 24 -1.67 12.39 15.71
CA ALA A 24 -2.70 11.51 16.23
C ALA A 24 -2.92 11.76 17.74
N ARG A 25 -4.19 11.82 18.15
CA ARG A 25 -4.60 12.02 19.54
C ARG A 25 -5.16 10.71 20.09
N ASN A 26 -4.99 10.50 21.40
CA ASN A 26 -5.63 9.38 22.09
C ASN A 26 -7.14 9.59 22.13
N PRO A 27 -7.95 8.55 21.81
CA PRO A 27 -9.42 8.64 21.81
C PRO A 27 -10.00 8.72 23.23
N GLY A 28 -9.25 8.31 24.25
CA GLY A 28 -9.66 8.30 25.65
C GLY A 28 -8.47 8.34 26.60
N ALA A 29 -8.64 7.80 27.81
CA ALA A 29 -7.63 7.84 28.87
C ALA A 29 -6.40 6.94 28.61
N PHE A 30 -6.55 5.90 27.78
CA PHE A 30 -5.45 5.00 27.42
C PHE A 30 -4.53 5.62 26.36
N ASP A 31 -3.22 5.43 26.52
CA ASP A 31 -2.20 5.83 25.54
C ASP A 31 -2.10 4.85 24.37
N VAL A 32 -3.18 4.76 23.60
CA VAL A 32 -3.29 3.91 22.39
C VAL A 32 -2.27 4.33 21.33
N VAL A 33 -2.00 5.63 21.19
CA VAL A 33 -1.00 6.17 20.25
C VAL A 33 0.42 5.76 20.66
N GLY A 34 0.71 5.67 21.96
CA GLY A 34 1.98 5.14 22.44
C GLY A 34 2.13 3.66 22.15
N PHE A 35 1.08 2.86 22.41
CA PHE A 35 1.06 1.43 22.13
C PHE A 35 1.22 1.14 20.63
N SER A 36 0.53 1.89 19.78
CA SER A 36 0.56 1.70 18.34
C SER A 36 1.95 1.95 17.73
N ARG A 37 2.86 2.60 18.45
CA ARG A 37 4.25 2.85 18.01
C ARG A 37 5.23 1.77 18.45
N LEU A 38 4.79 0.77 19.22
CA LEU A 38 5.66 -0.33 19.62
C LEU A 38 6.12 -1.09 18.37
N PRO A 39 7.42 -1.41 18.28
CA PRO A 39 7.98 -2.16 17.17
C PRO A 39 7.56 -3.64 17.21
N VAL A 40 7.33 -4.20 16.04
CA VAL A 40 7.09 -5.63 15.83
C VAL A 40 7.67 -6.05 14.49
N LEU A 41 8.26 -7.25 14.40
CA LEU A 41 8.68 -7.82 13.13
C LEU A 41 7.54 -8.65 12.52
N VAL A 42 7.09 -8.25 11.33
CA VAL A 42 6.05 -8.95 10.57
C VAL A 42 6.42 -8.92 9.09
N ASN A 43 6.31 -10.06 8.41
CA ASN A 43 6.67 -10.23 7.00
C ASN A 43 8.12 -9.74 6.70
N GLY A 44 9.07 -10.05 7.59
CA GLY A 44 10.49 -9.75 7.40
C GLY A 44 10.91 -8.28 7.62
N ARG A 45 10.03 -7.43 8.17
CA ARG A 45 10.33 -6.01 8.45
C ARG A 45 9.82 -5.60 9.84
N VAL A 46 10.67 -4.90 10.61
CA VAL A 46 10.25 -4.22 11.84
C VAL A 46 9.39 -3.00 11.48
N LYS A 47 8.18 -2.95 12.03
CA LYS A 47 7.17 -1.92 11.76
C LYS A 47 6.36 -1.63 13.03
N PRO A 48 5.64 -0.49 13.12
CA PRO A 48 4.79 -0.21 14.28
C PRO A 48 3.56 -1.13 14.30
N LEU A 49 3.05 -1.41 15.50
CA LEU A 49 1.75 -2.07 15.67
C LEU A 49 0.61 -1.33 14.94
N ASP A 50 0.70 0.00 14.75
CA ASP A 50 -0.25 0.77 13.92
C ASP A 50 -0.36 0.25 12.49
N THR A 51 0.78 -0.09 11.86
CA THR A 51 0.78 -0.64 10.50
C THR A 51 0.11 -2.01 10.50
N VAL A 52 0.44 -2.87 11.46
CA VAL A 52 -0.15 -4.22 11.60
C VAL A 52 -1.66 -4.14 11.84
N ALA A 53 -2.12 -3.25 12.72
CA ALA A 53 -3.53 -3.04 13.00
C ALA A 53 -4.28 -2.64 11.73
N ARG A 54 -3.78 -1.64 11.00
CA ARG A 54 -4.41 -1.15 9.77
C ARG A 54 -4.42 -2.17 8.65
N SER A 55 -3.28 -2.82 8.39
CA SER A 55 -3.15 -3.77 7.29
C SER A 55 -3.96 -5.04 7.55
N SER A 56 -3.88 -5.60 8.75
CA SER A 56 -4.63 -6.82 9.10
C SER A 56 -6.13 -6.56 9.06
N LEU A 57 -6.58 -5.43 9.62
CA LEU A 57 -7.98 -5.06 9.56
C LEU A 57 -8.44 -4.87 8.12
N LEU A 58 -7.65 -4.23 7.26
CA LEU A 58 -7.98 -4.04 5.84
C LEU A 58 -8.13 -5.38 5.10
N VAL A 59 -7.26 -6.35 5.39
CA VAL A 59 -7.34 -7.72 4.82
C VAL A 59 -8.59 -8.45 5.32
N ILE A 60 -8.88 -8.40 6.63
CA ILE A 60 -9.99 -9.12 7.26
C ILE A 60 -11.36 -8.51 6.87
N CYS A 61 -11.46 -7.17 6.91
CA CYS A 61 -12.68 -6.42 6.58
C CYS A 61 -12.97 -6.31 5.08
N GLY A 62 -12.03 -6.74 4.25
CA GLY A 62 -12.07 -6.54 2.79
C GLY A 62 -12.09 -5.07 2.39
N THR A 63 -12.02 -4.84 1.09
CA THR A 63 -12.04 -3.48 0.53
C THR A 63 -13.42 -3.14 -0.01
N THR A 64 -13.78 -1.87 0.12
CA THR A 64 -15.11 -1.27 -0.10
C THR A 64 -15.68 -1.51 -1.50
N SER A 65 -16.85 -2.14 -1.63
CA SER A 65 -18.18 -1.50 -1.79
C SER A 65 -18.23 0.04 -1.83
N ASN A 66 -18.92 0.60 -2.83
CA ASN A 66 -19.05 2.03 -3.16
C ASN A 66 -19.58 3.00 -2.06
N ASP A 67 -19.79 2.57 -0.82
CA ASP A 67 -20.23 3.42 0.30
C ASP A 67 -19.11 3.57 1.34
N SER A 68 -18.39 4.69 1.25
CA SER A 68 -17.25 5.03 2.09
C SER A 68 -17.62 5.44 3.52
N SER A 69 -18.92 5.61 3.83
CA SER A 69 -19.38 6.07 5.14
C SER A 69 -19.55 4.95 6.17
N LYS A 70 -19.82 3.71 5.72
CA LYS A 70 -20.10 2.56 6.60
C LYS A 70 -18.99 1.52 6.67
N SER A 71 -18.01 1.58 5.78
CA SER A 71 -17.03 0.51 5.62
C SER A 71 -15.78 0.62 6.50
N SER A 72 -15.51 1.77 7.11
CA SER A 72 -14.37 1.91 8.02
C SER A 72 -14.74 1.72 9.48
N LEU A 73 -16.02 1.47 9.76
CA LEU A 73 -16.55 1.39 11.11
C LEU A 73 -16.30 0.00 11.68
N ILE A 74 -15.63 -0.04 12.82
CA ILE A 74 -15.60 -1.19 13.71
C ILE A 74 -16.55 -0.83 14.85
N LEU A 75 -17.69 -1.51 14.90
CA LEU A 75 -18.68 -1.26 15.93
C LEU A 75 -18.60 -2.36 16.97
N THR A 76 -18.49 -1.95 18.23
CA THR A 76 -18.76 -2.83 19.35
C THR A 76 -20.27 -3.14 19.43
N PRO A 77 -20.69 -4.18 20.19
CA PRO A 77 -22.11 -4.46 20.40
C PRO A 77 -22.92 -3.28 20.96
N ASP A 78 -22.28 -2.40 21.74
CA ASP A 78 -22.82 -1.14 22.27
C ASP A 78 -22.76 0.04 21.27
N LYS A 79 -22.41 -0.22 20.00
CA LYS A 79 -22.31 0.76 18.90
C LYS A 79 -21.22 1.82 19.10
N ARG A 80 -20.20 1.56 19.91
CA ARG A 80 -19.00 2.39 19.99
C ARG A 80 -18.13 2.12 18.77
N GLU A 81 -17.66 3.19 18.13
CA GLU A 81 -16.69 3.10 17.04
C GLU A 81 -15.28 2.88 17.60
N LEU A 82 -14.60 1.83 17.14
CA LEU A 82 -13.18 1.58 17.44
C LEU A 82 -12.31 2.04 16.29
N ASN A 83 -11.19 2.69 16.63
CA ASN A 83 -10.11 2.84 15.67
C ASN A 83 -9.32 1.51 15.52
N PRO A 84 -8.52 1.33 14.45
CA PRO A 84 -7.79 0.08 14.22
C PRO A 84 -6.88 -0.37 15.37
N ASN A 85 -6.28 0.57 16.12
CA ASN A 85 -5.39 0.26 17.22
C ASN A 85 -6.16 -0.20 18.48
N GLU A 86 -7.34 0.37 18.74
CA GLU A 86 -8.25 -0.14 19.78
C GLU A 86 -8.78 -1.53 19.44
N TRP A 87 -9.13 -1.77 18.17
CA TRP A 87 -9.50 -3.11 17.70
C TRP A 87 -8.37 -4.12 17.91
N LEU A 88 -7.14 -3.78 17.52
CA LEU A 88 -6.00 -4.68 17.72
C LEU A 88 -5.76 -4.95 19.22
N LEU A 89 -5.89 -3.94 20.08
CA LEU A 89 -5.80 -4.12 21.53
C LEU A 89 -6.86 -5.11 22.06
N ASP A 90 -8.11 -4.99 21.59
CA ASP A 90 -9.16 -5.93 21.98
C ASP A 90 -8.90 -7.33 21.43
N VAL A 91 -8.44 -7.49 20.18
CA VAL A 91 -8.08 -8.81 19.63
C VAL A 91 -6.96 -9.46 20.44
N LEU A 92 -5.95 -8.67 20.84
CA LEU A 92 -4.79 -9.16 21.58
C LEU A 92 -5.10 -9.45 23.05
N PHE A 93 -5.95 -8.65 23.71
CA PHE A 93 -6.08 -8.65 25.18
C PHE A 93 -7.50 -8.89 25.70
N ARG A 94 -8.51 -8.84 24.82
CA ARG A 94 -9.92 -9.16 25.12
C ARG A 94 -10.53 -10.01 23.99
N PRO A 95 -9.94 -11.17 23.65
CA PRO A 95 -10.35 -11.96 22.48
C PRO A 95 -11.85 -12.30 22.51
N ALA A 96 -12.40 -12.68 23.66
CA ALA A 96 -13.83 -12.98 23.79
C ALA A 96 -14.75 -11.79 23.45
N GLN A 97 -14.31 -10.55 23.73
CA GLN A 97 -15.05 -9.36 23.32
C GLN A 97 -14.84 -9.08 21.83
N ALA A 98 -13.61 -9.18 21.35
CA ALA A 98 -13.26 -8.95 19.94
C ALA A 98 -13.98 -9.91 18.99
N ASP A 99 -14.22 -11.17 19.42
CA ASP A 99 -14.92 -12.19 18.66
C ASP A 99 -16.37 -11.83 18.34
N THR A 100 -16.94 -10.84 19.06
CA THR A 100 -18.29 -10.31 18.81
C THR A 100 -18.30 -9.22 17.73
N TYR A 101 -17.15 -8.65 17.37
CA TYR A 101 -17.07 -7.52 16.44
C TYR A 101 -17.24 -8.00 15.00
N GLN A 102 -18.11 -7.34 14.24
CA GLN A 102 -18.42 -7.71 12.85
C GLN A 102 -17.35 -7.20 11.87
N VAL A 103 -16.20 -7.87 11.85
CA VAL A 103 -15.03 -7.48 11.07
C VAL A 103 -14.73 -8.42 9.89
N ILE A 104 -15.21 -9.66 9.89
CA ILE A 104 -14.86 -10.66 8.85
C ILE A 104 -15.75 -10.47 7.63
N ALA A 105 -15.17 -10.05 6.50
CA ALA A 105 -15.93 -9.86 5.26
C ALA A 105 -16.23 -11.18 4.54
N ILE A 106 -17.51 -11.37 4.19
CA ILE A 106 -18.02 -12.49 3.40
C ILE A 106 -19.00 -11.95 2.36
N ASP A 107 -18.50 -11.76 1.13
CA ASP A 107 -19.29 -11.14 0.05
C ASP A 107 -20.02 -12.17 -0.84
N ASN A 108 -19.46 -13.38 -0.95
CA ASN A 108 -19.94 -14.41 -1.87
C ASN A 108 -21.25 -15.04 -1.35
N PRO A 109 -22.36 -14.99 -2.11
CA PRO A 109 -23.66 -15.54 -1.69
C PRO A 109 -23.65 -17.05 -1.43
N ASP A 110 -22.92 -17.82 -2.25
CA ASP A 110 -22.84 -19.28 -2.11
C ASP A 110 -22.10 -19.64 -0.83
N LEU A 111 -21.07 -18.85 -0.48
CA LEU A 111 -20.35 -18.99 0.79
C LEU A 111 -21.24 -18.63 1.98
N LEU A 112 -22.04 -17.56 1.92
CA LEU A 112 -23.01 -17.24 2.97
C LEU A 112 -24.01 -18.37 3.19
N THR A 113 -24.51 -18.95 2.10
CA THR A 113 -25.43 -20.10 2.13
C THR A 113 -24.78 -21.31 2.77
N LEU A 114 -23.54 -21.64 2.39
CA LEU A 114 -22.77 -22.73 2.97
C LEU A 114 -22.56 -22.56 4.48
N LEU A 115 -22.32 -21.34 4.93
CA LEU A 115 -22.08 -21.01 6.34
C LEU A 115 -23.37 -20.83 7.14
N ASN A 116 -24.54 -20.93 6.49
CA ASN A 116 -25.84 -20.66 7.08
C ASN A 116 -25.94 -19.24 7.70
N LEU A 117 -25.36 -18.25 7.01
CA LEU A 117 -25.37 -16.84 7.39
C LEU A 117 -26.27 -16.05 6.44
N ARG A 118 -27.05 -15.10 6.99
CA ARG A 118 -27.88 -14.20 6.17
C ARG A 118 -27.21 -12.83 6.05
N ARG A 119 -27.27 -12.20 4.87
CA ARG A 119 -26.67 -10.88 4.62
C ARG A 119 -27.08 -9.85 5.67
N GLU A 120 -28.37 -9.80 5.98
CA GLU A 120 -28.97 -8.86 6.95
C GLU A 120 -28.42 -8.99 8.38
N GLU A 121 -27.80 -10.14 8.72
CA GLU A 121 -27.18 -10.36 10.03
C GLU A 121 -25.79 -9.72 10.13
N GLY A 122 -25.19 -9.34 8.99
CA GLY A 122 -23.85 -8.75 8.93
C GLY A 122 -23.88 -7.22 8.91
N LEU A 123 -22.83 -6.59 9.45
CA LEU A 123 -22.64 -5.15 9.33
C LEU A 123 -22.45 -4.79 7.86
N ALA A 124 -23.21 -3.79 7.40
CA ALA A 124 -23.25 -3.36 6.00
C ALA A 124 -23.49 -4.54 5.02
N ASP A 125 -24.31 -5.50 5.44
CA ASP A 125 -24.73 -6.69 4.67
C ASP A 125 -23.60 -7.64 4.23
N ARG A 126 -22.40 -7.51 4.81
CA ARG A 126 -21.20 -8.25 4.37
C ARG A 126 -20.23 -8.67 5.46
N ARG A 127 -20.25 -8.04 6.64
CA ARG A 127 -19.28 -8.34 7.71
C ARG A 127 -19.91 -9.08 8.87
N PHE A 128 -19.25 -10.16 9.26
CA PHE A 128 -19.70 -11.07 10.30
C PHE A 128 -18.68 -11.10 11.43
N SER A 129 -19.12 -11.47 12.62
CA SER A 129 -18.24 -11.65 13.76
C SER A 129 -17.56 -13.01 13.72
N PHE A 130 -16.41 -13.14 14.38
CA PHE A 130 -15.75 -14.43 14.50
C PHE A 130 -16.68 -15.46 15.17
N ALA A 131 -17.42 -15.06 16.21
CA ALA A 131 -18.39 -15.91 16.90
C ALA A 131 -19.52 -16.43 15.99
N GLN A 132 -19.88 -15.71 14.92
CA GLN A 132 -20.84 -16.19 13.92
C GLN A 132 -20.24 -17.27 13.01
N VAL A 133 -18.96 -17.11 12.64
CA VAL A 133 -18.27 -17.98 11.69
C VAL A 133 -17.66 -19.21 12.36
N GLU A 134 -17.37 -19.13 13.65
CA GLU A 134 -16.72 -20.17 14.47
C GLU A 134 -17.33 -21.57 14.30
N LYS A 135 -18.67 -21.65 14.20
CA LYS A 135 -19.40 -22.92 14.05
C LYS A 135 -19.12 -23.63 12.72
N SER A 136 -18.65 -22.90 11.72
CA SER A 136 -18.45 -23.40 10.36
C SER A 136 -16.97 -23.48 9.97
N LEU A 137 -16.04 -23.29 10.92
CA LEU A 137 -14.58 -23.35 10.67
C LEU A 137 -14.16 -24.66 10.01
N ALA A 138 -14.66 -25.80 10.49
CA ALA A 138 -14.34 -27.11 9.94
C ALA A 138 -14.75 -27.26 8.46
N GLU A 139 -15.89 -26.68 8.07
CA GLU A 139 -16.38 -26.71 6.69
C GLU A 139 -15.58 -25.74 5.80
N ILE A 140 -15.23 -24.55 6.31
CA ILE A 140 -14.34 -23.60 5.60
C ILE A 140 -13.00 -24.27 5.29
N ASP A 141 -12.39 -24.91 6.29
CA ASP A 141 -11.13 -25.63 6.12
C ASP A 141 -11.23 -26.80 5.14
N ARG A 142 -12.35 -27.54 5.18
CA ARG A 142 -12.61 -28.61 4.23
C ARG A 142 -12.68 -28.08 2.80
N GLN A 143 -13.43 -27.02 2.55
CA GLN A 143 -13.54 -26.41 1.22
C GLN A 143 -12.22 -25.82 0.73
N ALA A 144 -11.43 -25.23 1.63
CA ALA A 144 -10.12 -24.71 1.30
C ALA A 144 -9.14 -25.82 0.90
N ARG A 145 -9.13 -26.95 1.62
CA ARG A 145 -8.36 -28.16 1.25
C ARG A 145 -8.77 -28.72 -0.12
N LEU A 146 -10.07 -28.72 -0.43
CA LEU A 146 -10.56 -29.12 -1.76
C LEU A 146 -10.13 -28.17 -2.89
N THR A 147 -9.82 -26.92 -2.54
CA THR A 147 -9.39 -25.88 -3.48
C THR A 147 -7.88 -25.89 -3.72
N GLU A 148 -7.09 -26.41 -2.77
CA GLU A 148 -5.63 -26.46 -2.81
C GLU A 148 -5.03 -27.02 -4.12
N PRO A 149 -5.50 -28.15 -4.69
CA PRO A 149 -4.94 -28.69 -5.93
C PRO A 149 -5.28 -27.87 -7.18
N VAL A 150 -6.20 -26.90 -7.09
CA VAL A 150 -6.60 -26.06 -8.22
C VAL A 150 -5.67 -24.85 -8.33
N GLU A 151 -5.08 -24.67 -9.50
CA GLU A 151 -4.21 -23.53 -9.78
C GLU A 151 -4.92 -22.19 -9.54
N PRO A 152 -4.30 -21.21 -8.85
CA PRO A 152 -4.93 -19.94 -8.48
C PRO A 152 -5.65 -19.20 -9.63
N GLN A 153 -5.12 -19.31 -10.84
CA GLN A 153 -5.59 -18.62 -12.05
C GLN A 153 -6.95 -19.15 -12.53
N VAL A 154 -7.21 -20.45 -12.35
CA VAL A 154 -8.43 -21.11 -12.84
C VAL A 154 -9.48 -21.36 -11.74
N ARG A 155 -9.19 -20.93 -10.50
CA ARG A 155 -10.16 -21.02 -9.40
C ARG A 155 -11.44 -20.25 -9.71
N SER A 156 -12.58 -20.88 -9.46
CA SER A 156 -13.89 -20.22 -9.51
C SER A 156 -13.99 -19.08 -8.49
N ALA A 157 -14.96 -18.19 -8.67
CA ALA A 157 -15.22 -17.09 -7.73
C ALA A 157 -15.50 -17.60 -6.30
N PHE A 158 -16.21 -18.73 -6.17
CA PHE A 158 -16.46 -19.39 -4.90
C PHE A 158 -15.16 -19.90 -4.25
N GLN A 159 -14.34 -20.62 -5.00
CA GLN A 159 -13.05 -21.14 -4.52
C GLN A 159 -12.10 -20.02 -4.08
N LYS A 160 -12.02 -18.92 -4.85
CA LYS A 160 -11.26 -17.73 -4.47
C LYS A 160 -11.79 -17.13 -3.15
N ALA A 161 -13.12 -17.06 -2.99
CA ALA A 161 -13.75 -16.55 -1.77
C ALA A 161 -13.50 -17.44 -0.54
N VAL A 162 -13.55 -18.77 -0.69
CA VAL A 162 -13.24 -19.74 0.38
C VAL A 162 -11.81 -19.58 0.88
N VAL A 163 -10.83 -19.57 -0.04
CA VAL A 163 -9.41 -19.44 0.32
C VAL A 163 -9.14 -18.08 0.98
N GLN A 164 -9.76 -17.01 0.48
CA GLN A 164 -9.64 -15.68 1.09
C GLN A 164 -10.23 -15.67 2.51
N LEU A 165 -11.43 -16.21 2.70
CA LEU A 165 -12.07 -16.27 4.01
C LEU A 165 -11.22 -17.08 5.00
N GLN A 166 -10.73 -18.25 4.59
CA GLN A 166 -9.86 -19.07 5.44
C GLN A 166 -8.58 -18.29 5.83
N SER A 167 -7.93 -17.63 4.87
CA SER A 167 -6.73 -16.83 5.15
C SER A 167 -7.01 -15.69 6.14
N ASN A 168 -8.17 -15.03 6.01
CA ASN A 168 -8.60 -13.95 6.91
C ASN A 168 -8.86 -14.47 8.33
N ILE A 169 -9.49 -15.64 8.46
CA ILE A 169 -9.76 -16.31 9.74
C ILE A 169 -8.45 -16.70 10.41
N ILE A 170 -7.54 -17.37 9.68
CA ILE A 170 -6.22 -17.74 10.19
C ILE A 170 -5.46 -16.50 10.67
N LEU A 171 -5.47 -15.41 9.90
CA LEU A 171 -4.83 -14.17 10.33
C LEU A 171 -5.42 -13.64 11.64
N TYR A 172 -6.75 -13.62 11.77
CA TYR A 172 -7.45 -13.19 12.97
C TYR A 172 -7.10 -14.07 14.20
N GLU A 173 -7.14 -15.40 14.05
CA GLU A 173 -6.77 -16.33 15.11
C GLU A 173 -5.31 -16.20 15.54
N ARG A 174 -4.40 -16.10 14.58
CA ARG A 174 -2.97 -15.92 14.89
C ARG A 174 -2.69 -14.60 15.59
N LEU A 175 -3.45 -13.55 15.31
CA LEU A 175 -3.37 -12.28 16.06
C LEU A 175 -3.81 -12.48 17.52
N LYS A 176 -4.92 -13.18 17.79
CA LYS A 176 -5.40 -13.46 19.17
C LYS A 176 -4.33 -14.12 20.04
N GLU A 177 -3.58 -15.07 19.47
CA GLU A 177 -2.58 -15.86 20.18
C GLU A 177 -1.15 -15.28 20.13
N SER A 178 -0.99 -14.02 19.66
CA SER A 178 0.33 -13.47 19.38
C SER A 178 1.12 -13.00 20.61
N LEU A 179 0.45 -12.46 21.63
CA LEU A 179 1.10 -11.84 22.80
C LEU A 179 0.77 -12.53 24.12
N ILE A 180 -0.47 -13.00 24.25
CA ILE A 180 -0.96 -13.73 25.41
C ILE A 180 -1.71 -14.98 24.92
N SER A 181 -1.83 -15.99 25.77
CA SER A 181 -2.68 -17.14 25.45
C SER A 181 -4.14 -16.79 25.72
N SER A 182 -5.04 -17.07 24.77
CA SER A 182 -6.46 -16.74 24.92
C SER A 182 -7.18 -17.60 25.96
N ASP A 183 -6.58 -18.73 26.36
CA ASP A 183 -7.11 -19.66 27.36
C ASP A 183 -7.01 -19.15 28.81
N SER A 184 -6.22 -18.10 29.04
CA SER A 184 -5.91 -17.59 30.38
C SER A 184 -6.66 -16.31 30.68
N GLN A 185 -7.62 -16.39 31.61
CA GLN A 185 -8.36 -15.22 32.10
C GLN A 185 -7.44 -14.14 32.71
N ASN A 186 -6.31 -14.54 33.28
CA ASN A 186 -5.30 -13.63 33.84
C ASN A 186 -3.89 -14.14 33.56
N PHE A 187 -3.43 -13.90 32.33
CA PHE A 187 -2.12 -14.36 31.86
C PHE A 187 -0.96 -13.79 32.68
N LEU A 188 -1.04 -12.55 33.17
CA LEU A 188 -0.02 -11.95 34.01
C LEU A 188 0.16 -12.70 35.33
N ALA A 189 -0.94 -13.02 36.01
CA ALA A 189 -0.89 -13.80 37.25
C ALA A 189 -0.36 -15.23 37.00
N ALA A 190 -0.72 -15.83 35.86
CA ALA A 190 -0.20 -17.14 35.47
C ALA A 190 1.33 -17.12 35.26
N LEU A 191 1.88 -16.07 34.63
CA LEU A 191 3.33 -15.92 34.46
C LEU A 191 4.06 -15.72 35.80
N PHE A 192 3.51 -14.95 36.73
CA PHE A 192 4.09 -14.81 38.08
C PHE A 192 4.06 -16.13 38.85
N ALA A 193 2.94 -16.86 38.80
CA ALA A 193 2.85 -18.17 39.42
C ALA A 193 3.88 -19.14 38.82
N PHE A 194 3.99 -19.16 37.48
CA PHE A 194 4.98 -19.95 36.76
C PHE A 194 6.42 -19.61 37.16
N GLN A 195 6.78 -18.32 37.22
CA GLN A 195 8.11 -17.87 37.66
C GLN A 195 8.45 -18.35 39.08
N ASN A 196 7.48 -18.30 40.00
CA ASN A 196 7.66 -18.70 41.38
C ASN A 196 7.81 -20.21 41.55
N THR A 197 7.14 -21.01 40.71
CA THR A 197 7.19 -22.48 40.79
C THR A 197 8.23 -23.11 39.86
N LEU A 198 8.85 -22.34 38.96
CA LEU A 198 9.72 -22.84 37.88
C LEU A 198 10.82 -23.78 38.38
N GLY A 199 11.55 -23.39 39.43
CA GLY A 199 12.65 -24.19 39.98
C GLY A 199 12.17 -25.57 40.43
N ALA A 200 11.15 -25.61 41.30
CA ALA A 200 10.57 -26.84 41.80
C ALA A 200 9.96 -27.71 40.68
N SER A 201 9.28 -27.08 39.72
CA SER A 201 8.68 -27.77 38.58
C SER A 201 9.72 -28.39 37.64
N VAL A 202 10.85 -27.71 37.38
CA VAL A 202 11.95 -28.26 36.57
C VAL A 202 12.62 -29.44 37.29
N GLU A 203 12.84 -29.35 38.59
CA GLU A 203 13.37 -30.45 39.41
C GLU A 203 12.43 -31.67 39.39
N ALA A 204 11.12 -31.44 39.51
CA ALA A 204 10.12 -32.51 39.46
C ALA A 204 10.12 -33.25 38.11
N VAL A 205 10.25 -32.54 36.98
CA VAL A 205 10.36 -33.18 35.66
C VAL A 205 11.67 -33.94 35.48
N ARG A 206 12.79 -33.41 35.98
CA ARG A 206 14.09 -34.13 35.97
C ARG A 206 14.04 -35.40 36.81
N ALA A 207 13.47 -35.33 38.01
CA ALA A 207 13.29 -36.48 38.90
C ALA A 207 12.38 -37.54 38.27
N LYS A 208 11.29 -37.13 37.61
CA LYS A 208 10.42 -38.01 36.82
C LYS A 208 11.19 -38.72 35.70
N GLN A 209 12.05 -38.02 34.96
CA GLN A 209 12.86 -38.63 33.88
C GLN A 209 13.93 -39.59 34.43
N ALA A 210 14.47 -39.32 35.63
CA ALA A 210 15.45 -40.16 36.30
C ALA A 210 14.84 -41.35 37.06
N GLY A 211 13.51 -41.51 37.06
CA GLY A 211 12.81 -42.56 37.81
C GLY A 211 12.86 -42.38 39.34
N GLN A 212 13.13 -41.16 39.82
CA GLN A 212 13.15 -40.82 41.24
C GLN A 212 11.76 -40.36 41.72
N PRO A 213 11.45 -40.41 43.03
CA PRO A 213 10.26 -39.77 43.58
C PRO A 213 10.21 -38.29 43.20
N PHE A 214 9.06 -37.82 42.71
CA PHE A 214 8.88 -36.46 42.23
C PHE A 214 7.51 -35.91 42.61
N ASP A 215 7.37 -34.58 42.63
CA ASP A 215 6.08 -33.91 42.76
C ASP A 215 5.32 -33.98 41.43
N ALA A 216 4.28 -34.81 41.38
CA ALA A 216 3.50 -35.05 40.17
C ALA A 216 2.73 -33.80 39.70
N ASP A 217 2.25 -32.96 40.62
CA ASP A 217 1.51 -31.74 40.30
C ASP A 217 2.45 -30.67 39.73
N ALA A 218 3.62 -30.50 40.36
CA ALA A 218 4.64 -29.57 39.87
C ALA A 218 5.17 -29.97 38.48
N ALA A 219 5.34 -31.28 38.23
CA ALA A 219 5.74 -31.80 36.92
C ALA A 219 4.65 -31.61 35.85
N GLN A 220 3.39 -31.85 36.20
CA GLN A 220 2.25 -31.68 35.30
C GLN A 220 2.08 -30.20 34.89
N LYS A 221 2.15 -29.28 35.85
CA LYS A 221 2.08 -27.83 35.59
C LYS A 221 3.19 -27.33 34.67
N LEU A 222 4.40 -27.92 34.75
CA LEU A 222 5.48 -27.58 33.82
C LEU A 222 5.13 -28.00 32.38
N ILE A 223 4.58 -29.20 32.22
CA ILE A 223 4.19 -29.76 30.93
C ILE A 223 3.07 -28.94 30.30
N GLU A 224 2.04 -28.58 31.07
CA GLU A 224 0.91 -27.77 30.60
C GLU A 224 1.35 -26.37 30.15
N ASN A 225 2.20 -25.69 30.93
CA ASN A 225 2.76 -24.41 30.51
C ASN A 225 3.66 -24.56 29.27
N GLY A 226 4.45 -25.64 29.20
CA GLY A 226 5.25 -25.95 28.02
C GLY A 226 4.41 -26.14 26.76
N GLN A 227 3.30 -26.88 26.86
CA GLN A 227 2.35 -27.07 25.75
C GLN A 227 1.68 -25.77 25.33
N ARG A 228 1.25 -24.94 26.30
CA ARG A 228 0.68 -23.61 26.02
C ARG A 228 1.69 -22.72 25.29
N PHE A 229 2.93 -22.66 25.77
CA PHE A 229 3.97 -21.82 25.15
C PHE A 229 4.38 -22.33 23.77
N ASP A 230 4.43 -23.66 23.57
CA ASP A 230 4.65 -24.27 22.25
C ASP A 230 3.50 -23.95 21.27
N GLN A 231 2.26 -24.00 21.73
CA GLN A 231 1.11 -23.59 20.92
C GLN A 231 1.26 -22.12 20.50
N MET A 232 1.46 -21.20 21.45
CA MET A 232 1.71 -19.77 21.17
C MET A 232 2.88 -19.58 20.20
N ALA A 233 3.95 -20.36 20.33
CA ALA A 233 5.12 -20.27 19.46
C ALA A 233 4.82 -20.66 18.02
N ARG A 234 3.93 -21.65 17.80
CA ARG A 234 3.54 -22.12 16.47
C ARG A 234 2.54 -21.18 15.79
N VAL A 235 1.58 -20.65 16.52
CA VAL A 235 0.49 -19.85 15.94
C VAL A 235 0.78 -18.35 15.91
N GLY A 236 1.60 -17.85 16.84
CA GLY A 236 1.88 -16.43 17.01
C GLY A 236 2.26 -15.74 15.70
N TYR A 237 1.54 -14.68 15.35
CA TYR A 237 1.80 -13.87 14.17
C TYR A 237 2.85 -12.78 14.43
N LEU A 238 2.79 -12.17 15.62
CA LEU A 238 3.63 -11.03 15.97
C LEU A 238 4.96 -11.49 16.58
N LEU A 239 6.07 -11.16 15.92
CA LEU A 239 7.39 -11.24 16.51
C LEU A 239 7.65 -9.93 17.27
N ALA A 240 7.11 -9.83 18.48
CA ALA A 240 7.07 -8.60 19.28
C ALA A 240 8.13 -8.54 20.39
N VAL A 241 8.86 -9.64 20.62
CA VAL A 241 9.93 -9.72 21.60
C VAL A 241 11.25 -9.43 20.88
N PRO A 242 11.96 -8.33 21.21
CA PRO A 242 13.23 -8.02 20.56
C PRO A 242 14.33 -9.03 20.97
N PRO A 243 15.39 -9.18 20.14
CA PRO A 243 16.55 -10.00 20.48
C PRO A 243 17.32 -9.46 21.68
N VAL A 244 18.19 -10.28 22.27
CA VAL A 244 19.06 -9.83 23.37
C VAL A 244 20.09 -8.83 22.84
N LYS A 245 20.36 -7.77 23.62
CA LYS A 245 21.29 -6.70 23.26
C LYS A 245 22.68 -7.26 22.92
N GLY A 246 23.11 -7.12 21.66
CA GLY A 246 24.41 -7.59 21.17
C GLY A 246 24.33 -8.72 20.14
N GLU A 247 23.16 -9.35 19.93
CA GLU A 247 22.94 -10.21 18.77
C GLU A 247 22.95 -9.36 17.49
N ALA A 248 23.83 -9.70 16.55
CA ALA A 248 24.04 -8.96 15.30
C ALA A 248 22.85 -9.06 14.31
N ASP A 249 21.84 -9.89 14.62
CA ASP A 249 20.74 -10.16 13.72
C ASP A 249 19.55 -9.22 13.96
N THR A 250 19.34 -8.30 13.02
CA THR A 250 18.16 -7.42 12.99
C THR A 250 16.85 -8.19 12.75
N ASN A 251 16.92 -9.47 12.35
CA ASN A 251 15.77 -10.37 12.23
C ASN A 251 15.54 -11.26 13.47
N GLY A 252 16.32 -11.10 14.54
CA GLY A 252 16.23 -11.92 15.75
C GLY A 252 14.98 -11.68 16.64
N TRP A 253 13.96 -10.99 16.13
CA TRP A 253 12.70 -10.78 16.86
C TRP A 253 11.96 -12.11 16.99
N ARG A 254 11.45 -12.38 18.20
CA ARG A 254 10.78 -13.63 18.55
C ARG A 254 9.32 -13.36 18.87
N ASN A 255 8.46 -14.36 18.70
CA ASN A 255 7.09 -14.28 19.22
C ASN A 255 7.11 -14.56 20.74
N ALA A 256 6.01 -14.23 21.41
CA ALA A 256 5.91 -14.39 22.86
C ALA A 256 6.05 -15.86 23.30
N GLY A 257 5.51 -16.81 22.53
CA GLY A 257 5.63 -18.24 22.85
C GLY A 257 7.06 -18.75 22.84
N THR A 258 7.85 -18.43 21.82
CA THR A 258 9.28 -18.78 21.73
C THR A 258 10.06 -18.16 22.89
N ALA A 259 9.81 -16.89 23.21
CA ALA A 259 10.46 -16.22 24.33
C ALA A 259 10.09 -16.84 25.70
N LEU A 260 8.89 -17.41 25.84
CA LEU A 260 8.47 -18.15 27.04
C LEU A 260 9.06 -19.55 27.11
N LEU A 261 9.25 -20.24 25.99
CA LEU A 261 9.95 -21.52 25.95
C LEU A 261 11.42 -21.39 26.39
N GLU A 262 12.05 -20.25 26.12
CA GLU A 262 13.42 -19.96 26.58
C GLU A 262 13.52 -19.80 28.10
N THR A 263 12.41 -19.55 28.80
CA THR A 263 12.38 -19.50 30.27
C THR A 263 12.79 -20.83 30.88
N PHE A 264 12.54 -21.96 30.22
CA PHE A 264 12.99 -23.27 30.71
C PHE A 264 14.53 -23.41 30.70
N GLN A 265 15.23 -22.63 29.88
CA GLN A 265 16.69 -22.61 29.81
C GLN A 265 17.29 -21.51 30.71
N THR A 266 16.68 -20.33 30.69
CA THR A 266 17.20 -19.13 31.37
C THR A 266 16.79 -19.05 32.85
N GLY A 267 15.76 -19.79 33.26
CA GLY A 267 15.21 -19.73 34.62
C GLY A 267 14.41 -18.46 34.93
N GLN A 268 14.21 -17.57 33.96
CA GLN A 268 13.48 -16.32 34.14
C GLN A 268 12.48 -16.07 33.01
N VAL A 269 11.28 -15.62 33.36
CA VAL A 269 10.27 -15.19 32.41
C VAL A 269 10.77 -13.93 31.71
N ASN A 270 10.67 -13.93 30.38
CA ASN A 270 11.16 -12.82 29.57
C ASN A 270 10.48 -11.48 29.98
N PRO A 271 11.24 -10.43 30.35
CA PRO A 271 10.67 -9.16 30.81
C PRO A 271 9.79 -8.46 29.78
N HIS A 272 10.05 -8.66 28.48
CA HIS A 272 9.23 -8.08 27.42
C HIS A 272 7.85 -8.75 27.34
N VAL A 273 7.79 -10.07 27.54
CA VAL A 273 6.51 -10.80 27.61
C VAL A 273 5.73 -10.38 28.87
N MET A 274 6.42 -10.19 30.00
CA MET A 274 5.81 -9.65 31.21
C MET A 274 5.21 -8.25 30.99
N ALA A 275 5.89 -7.37 30.24
CA ALA A 275 5.37 -6.06 29.91
C ALA A 275 4.08 -6.15 29.08
N TYR A 276 4.04 -7.02 28.05
CA TYR A 276 2.82 -7.24 27.27
C TYR A 276 1.69 -7.86 28.10
N ALA A 277 1.98 -8.82 28.97
CA ALA A 277 0.99 -9.39 29.89
C ALA A 277 0.43 -8.33 30.86
N GLY A 278 1.28 -7.41 31.34
CA GLY A 278 0.88 -6.27 32.18
C GLY A 278 -0.01 -5.26 31.45
N LEU A 279 0.34 -4.93 30.19
CA LEU A 279 -0.50 -4.11 29.32
C LEU A 279 -1.85 -4.78 29.08
N GLY A 280 -1.85 -6.08 28.78
CA GLY A 280 -3.07 -6.85 28.56
C GLY A 280 -3.98 -6.89 29.79
N HIS A 281 -3.42 -7.15 30.97
CA HIS A 281 -4.16 -7.11 32.23
C HIS A 281 -4.77 -5.74 32.50
N SER A 282 -3.99 -4.67 32.32
CA SER A 282 -4.44 -3.28 32.56
C SER A 282 -5.51 -2.85 31.55
N TRP A 283 -5.34 -3.20 30.27
CA TRP A 283 -6.35 -2.96 29.23
C TRP A 283 -7.63 -3.72 29.56
N ALA A 284 -7.53 -5.04 29.80
CA ALA A 284 -8.66 -5.91 30.11
C ALA A 284 -9.46 -5.38 31.32
N GLY A 285 -8.77 -4.99 32.39
CA GLY A 285 -9.34 -4.46 33.63
C GLY A 285 -9.80 -2.99 33.58
N GLY A 286 -9.59 -2.27 32.48
CA GLY A 286 -10.02 -0.87 32.37
C GLY A 286 -9.13 0.14 33.12
N ASN A 287 -7.92 -0.26 33.53
CA ASN A 287 -7.00 0.57 34.30
C ASN A 287 -6.01 1.34 33.39
N ALA A 288 -6.41 2.54 32.99
CA ALA A 288 -5.60 3.39 32.11
C ALA A 288 -4.30 3.88 32.76
N THR A 289 -4.28 4.10 34.07
CA THR A 289 -3.09 4.59 34.79
C THR A 289 -1.96 3.58 34.74
N ASP A 290 -2.25 2.31 35.05
CA ASP A 290 -1.26 1.24 35.03
C ASP A 290 -0.83 0.93 33.60
N PHE A 291 -1.76 0.88 32.66
CA PHE A 291 -1.46 0.70 31.24
C PHE A 291 -0.47 1.76 30.73
N ASN A 292 -0.76 3.04 30.97
CA ASN A 292 0.07 4.15 30.50
C ASN A 292 1.44 4.13 31.18
N THR A 293 1.50 3.73 32.46
CA THR A 293 2.75 3.63 33.22
C THR A 293 3.64 2.52 32.69
N ILE A 294 3.09 1.30 32.53
CA ILE A 294 3.81 0.14 31.98
C ILE A 294 4.31 0.45 30.57
N LEU A 295 3.44 1.02 29.72
CA LEU A 295 3.78 1.37 28.35
C LEU A 295 4.92 2.38 28.28
N ARG A 296 4.89 3.43 29.12
CA ARG A 296 5.96 4.43 29.17
C ARG A 296 7.29 3.79 29.58
N LEU A 297 7.30 3.02 30.66
CA LEU A 297 8.51 2.35 31.15
C LEU A 297 9.07 1.37 30.11
N TYR A 298 8.20 0.60 29.46
CA TYR A 298 8.58 -0.34 28.43
C TYR A 298 9.18 0.36 27.20
N ARG A 299 8.56 1.46 26.75
CA ARG A 299 9.09 2.27 25.64
C ARG A 299 10.43 2.92 25.99
N ASP A 300 10.58 3.45 27.20
CA ASP A 300 11.84 4.04 27.65
C ASP A 300 12.98 3.03 27.63
N GLU A 301 12.70 1.76 27.97
CA GLU A 301 13.66 0.68 27.87
C GLU A 301 14.00 0.32 26.41
N LEU A 302 12.98 0.21 25.55
CA LEU A 302 13.19 -0.05 24.13
C LEU A 302 13.95 1.08 23.42
N VAL A 303 13.78 2.34 23.83
CA VAL A 303 14.55 3.47 23.25
C VAL A 303 16.04 3.31 23.53
N LYS A 304 16.42 2.85 24.72
CA LYS A 304 17.83 2.65 25.09
C LYS A 304 18.48 1.53 24.30
N SER A 305 17.73 0.46 24.03
CA SER A 305 18.26 -0.74 23.37
C SER A 305 18.12 -0.73 21.85
N PHE A 306 17.05 -0.12 21.31
CA PHE A 306 16.70 -0.14 19.88
C PHE A 306 16.24 1.24 19.36
N PRO A 307 17.08 2.30 19.47
CA PRO A 307 16.67 3.67 19.14
C PRO A 307 16.23 3.85 17.68
N LEU A 308 16.94 3.23 16.72
CA LEU A 308 16.61 3.33 15.30
C LEU A 308 15.26 2.68 14.96
N ALA A 309 14.96 1.51 15.55
CA ALA A 309 13.70 0.81 15.34
C ALA A 309 12.51 1.64 15.83
N LEU A 310 12.62 2.23 17.03
CA LEU A 310 11.57 3.10 17.59
C LEU A 310 11.41 4.41 16.82
N ALA A 311 12.51 4.99 16.32
CA ALA A 311 12.46 6.17 15.46
C ALA A 311 11.71 5.85 14.16
N LYS A 312 12.03 4.73 13.49
CA LYS A 312 11.32 4.26 12.29
C LYS A 312 9.85 3.97 12.56
N CYS A 313 9.52 3.27 13.65
CA CYS A 313 8.13 2.97 14.01
C CYS A 313 7.32 4.24 14.30
N THR A 314 7.92 5.21 14.99
CA THR A 314 7.27 6.51 15.26
C THR A 314 7.04 7.30 13.98
N ALA A 315 8.02 7.30 13.07
CA ALA A 315 7.91 7.98 11.79
C ALA A 315 6.85 7.33 10.88
N GLU A 316 6.80 5.99 10.82
CA GLU A 316 5.81 5.24 10.04
C GLU A 316 4.39 5.44 10.58
N ALA A 317 4.20 5.38 11.90
CA ALA A 317 2.89 5.67 12.51
C ALA A 317 2.41 7.12 12.21
N ARG A 318 3.34 8.10 12.22
CA ARG A 318 3.04 9.47 11.80
C ARG A 318 2.72 9.55 10.30
N PHE A 319 3.49 8.88 9.47
CA PHE A 319 3.27 8.80 8.02
C PHE A 319 1.89 8.24 7.69
N ASN A 320 1.47 7.15 8.35
CA ASN A 320 0.15 6.55 8.21
C ASN A 320 -0.97 7.50 8.64
N ALA A 321 -0.75 8.27 9.72
CA ALA A 321 -1.72 9.26 10.19
C ALA A 321 -1.84 10.46 9.23
N MET A 322 -0.73 10.95 8.68
CA MET A 322 -0.70 12.11 7.78
C MET A 322 -1.30 11.83 6.41
N LYS A 323 -1.27 10.56 5.94
CA LYS A 323 -1.77 10.13 4.63
C LYS A 323 -1.33 11.08 3.49
N PRO A 324 -0.01 11.35 3.33
CA PRO A 324 0.48 12.43 2.46
C PRO A 324 0.00 12.29 1.01
N PHE A 325 -0.11 11.06 0.49
CA PHE A 325 -0.61 10.82 -0.86
C PHE A 325 -2.10 11.15 -1.04
N ASN A 326 -2.93 10.97 -0.01
CA ASN A 326 -4.34 11.38 -0.10
C ASN A 326 -4.47 12.90 -0.13
N THR A 327 -3.66 13.60 0.67
CA THR A 327 -3.59 15.06 0.65
C THR A 327 -3.09 15.57 -0.71
N ALA A 328 -2.01 14.98 -1.25
CA ALA A 328 -1.50 15.33 -2.57
C ALA A 328 -2.54 15.06 -3.67
N MET A 329 -3.25 13.92 -3.63
CA MET A 329 -4.32 13.58 -4.56
C MET A 329 -5.45 14.62 -4.54
N THR A 330 -5.84 15.08 -3.35
CA THR A 330 -6.85 16.14 -3.18
C THR A 330 -6.38 17.48 -3.77
N LEU A 331 -5.11 17.83 -3.57
CA LEU A 331 -4.54 19.05 -4.14
C LEU A 331 -4.40 18.97 -5.67
N TYR A 332 -4.03 17.81 -6.22
CA TYR A 332 -3.94 17.62 -7.67
C TYR A 332 -5.30 17.79 -8.36
N VAL A 333 -6.36 17.19 -7.82
CA VAL A 333 -7.70 17.35 -8.40
C VAL A 333 -8.21 18.78 -8.27
N LEU A 334 -7.94 19.45 -7.14
CA LEU A 334 -8.28 20.87 -6.96
C LEU A 334 -7.53 21.74 -7.99
N ALA A 335 -6.22 21.53 -8.13
CA ALA A 335 -5.37 22.26 -9.06
C ALA A 335 -5.80 22.04 -10.51
N PHE A 336 -6.21 20.82 -10.87
CA PHE A 336 -6.77 20.49 -12.19
C PHE A 336 -7.98 21.38 -12.51
N PHE A 337 -8.98 21.43 -11.62
CA PHE A 337 -10.17 22.24 -11.85
C PHE A 337 -9.86 23.75 -11.88
N VAL A 338 -8.97 24.23 -11.01
CA VAL A 338 -8.52 25.64 -11.02
C VAL A 338 -7.80 25.97 -12.34
N ALA A 339 -6.95 25.07 -12.84
CA ALA A 339 -6.22 25.25 -14.10
C ALA A 339 -7.18 25.27 -15.31
N VAL A 340 -8.14 24.34 -15.37
CA VAL A 340 -9.16 24.34 -16.43
C VAL A 340 -10.01 25.60 -16.38
N PHE A 341 -10.46 26.02 -15.20
CA PHE A 341 -11.26 27.23 -15.04
C PHE A 341 -10.48 28.50 -15.39
N SER A 342 -9.14 28.50 -15.21
CA SER A 342 -8.29 29.62 -15.60
C SER A 342 -8.41 29.98 -17.09
N TRP A 343 -8.65 28.98 -17.96
CA TRP A 343 -8.85 29.20 -19.39
C TRP A 343 -10.19 29.88 -19.72
N LEU A 344 -11.18 29.76 -18.84
CA LEU A 344 -12.46 30.47 -18.98
C LEU A 344 -12.37 31.88 -18.39
N LYS A 345 -11.71 32.03 -17.24
CA LYS A 345 -11.70 33.28 -16.47
C LYS A 345 -10.41 33.43 -15.67
N TRP A 346 -9.79 34.61 -15.75
CA TRP A 346 -8.58 34.98 -14.99
C TRP A 346 -7.37 34.05 -15.25
N PRO A 347 -6.92 33.95 -16.51
CA PRO A 347 -5.88 32.99 -16.91
C PRO A 347 -4.56 33.19 -16.16
N ALA A 348 -4.14 34.44 -15.95
CA ALA A 348 -2.89 34.73 -15.26
C ALA A 348 -2.97 34.45 -13.75
N GLU A 349 -4.06 34.86 -13.10
CA GLU A 349 -4.22 34.75 -11.65
C GLU A 349 -4.50 33.30 -11.22
N LEU A 350 -5.44 32.62 -11.88
CA LEU A 350 -5.79 31.24 -11.54
C LEU A 350 -4.76 30.23 -12.07
N GLY A 351 -4.12 30.50 -13.20
CA GLY A 351 -2.99 29.68 -13.68
C GLY A 351 -1.85 29.67 -12.66
N ARG A 352 -1.53 30.81 -12.06
CA ARG A 352 -0.54 30.90 -10.99
C ARG A 352 -0.95 30.14 -9.73
N VAL A 353 -2.23 30.22 -9.34
CA VAL A 353 -2.74 29.43 -8.21
C VAL A 353 -2.61 27.94 -8.49
N ALA A 354 -3.02 27.48 -9.68
CA ALA A 354 -2.91 26.09 -10.07
C ALA A 354 -1.46 25.61 -10.00
N PHE A 355 -0.50 26.38 -10.52
CA PHE A 355 0.93 26.05 -10.42
C PHE A 355 1.37 25.85 -8.96
N TRP A 356 1.04 26.77 -8.05
CA TRP A 356 1.43 26.64 -6.64
C TRP A 356 0.76 25.46 -5.94
N LEU A 357 -0.49 25.13 -6.30
CA LEU A 357 -1.18 23.95 -5.79
C LEU A 357 -0.52 22.66 -6.29
N ILE A 358 -0.15 22.58 -7.57
CA ILE A 358 0.60 21.43 -8.12
C ILE A 358 1.95 21.32 -7.42
N LEU A 359 2.68 22.43 -7.24
CA LEU A 359 3.98 22.41 -6.58
C LEU A 359 3.86 21.93 -5.13
N ALA A 360 2.86 22.41 -4.38
CA ALA A 360 2.60 21.95 -3.02
C ALA A 360 2.26 20.45 -2.98
N ALA A 361 1.38 19.98 -3.87
CA ALA A 361 1.02 18.57 -4.00
C ALA A 361 2.26 17.70 -4.31
N TRP A 362 3.10 18.17 -5.22
CA TRP A 362 4.33 17.49 -5.61
C TRP A 362 5.33 17.42 -4.46
N LEU A 363 5.54 18.52 -3.72
CA LEU A 363 6.41 18.54 -2.54
C LEU A 363 5.92 17.60 -1.42
N ILE A 364 4.60 17.51 -1.20
CA ILE A 364 4.02 16.55 -0.25
C ILE A 364 4.24 15.12 -0.72
N ALA A 365 4.06 14.85 -2.02
CA ALA A 365 4.37 13.55 -2.60
C ALA A 365 5.86 13.21 -2.48
N THR A 366 6.77 14.18 -2.68
CA THR A 366 8.22 14.04 -2.45
C THR A 366 8.50 13.64 -1.02
N ALA A 367 7.97 14.40 -0.05
CA ALA A 367 8.14 14.07 1.37
C ALA A 367 7.61 12.67 1.69
N GLY A 368 6.49 12.28 1.09
CA GLY A 368 5.93 10.94 1.23
C GLY A 368 6.84 9.84 0.67
N ILE A 369 7.35 10.01 -0.56
CA ILE A 369 8.26 9.07 -1.21
C ILE A 369 9.58 8.96 -0.43
N VAL A 370 10.19 10.09 -0.05
CA VAL A 370 11.45 10.12 0.72
C VAL A 370 11.30 9.46 2.08
N THR A 371 10.19 9.72 2.79
CA THR A 371 9.89 9.06 4.07
C THR A 371 9.83 7.54 3.89
N ARG A 372 9.16 7.08 2.84
CA ARG A 372 9.10 5.63 2.51
C ARG A 372 10.47 5.07 2.18
N MET A 373 11.29 5.77 1.39
CA MET A 373 12.64 5.34 1.07
C MET A 373 13.50 5.15 2.33
N TRP A 374 13.38 6.06 3.30
CA TRP A 374 14.08 5.95 4.57
C TRP A 374 13.55 4.81 5.45
N LEU A 375 12.23 4.59 5.47
CA LEU A 375 11.61 3.48 6.21
C LEU A 375 12.05 2.12 5.64
N GLU A 376 11.94 1.93 4.32
CA GLU A 376 12.31 0.71 3.61
C GLU A 376 13.83 0.53 3.46
N GLY A 377 14.62 1.62 3.56
CA GLY A 377 16.07 1.61 3.35
C GLY A 377 16.49 1.50 1.88
N ARG A 378 15.61 1.83 0.94
CA ARG A 378 15.82 1.58 -0.51
C ARG A 378 14.95 2.48 -1.41
N PRO A 379 15.23 2.55 -2.73
CA PRO A 379 14.47 3.37 -3.68
C PRO A 379 13.01 2.91 -3.90
N PRO A 380 12.09 3.78 -4.38
CA PRO A 380 10.64 3.54 -4.40
C PRO A 380 10.15 2.76 -5.64
N VAL A 381 10.85 1.70 -6.04
CA VAL A 381 10.58 0.97 -7.31
C VAL A 381 10.48 -0.56 -7.13
N THR A 382 10.09 -0.97 -5.93
CA THR A 382 10.23 -2.36 -5.46
C THR A 382 8.95 -3.17 -5.62
N ASN A 383 7.80 -2.52 -5.75
CA ASN A 383 6.50 -3.13 -6.01
C ASN A 383 5.64 -2.27 -6.95
N LEU A 384 4.49 -2.81 -7.38
CA LEU A 384 3.57 -2.10 -8.29
C LEU A 384 3.05 -0.79 -7.69
N TYR A 385 2.80 -0.76 -6.38
CA TYR A 385 2.33 0.44 -5.68
C TYR A 385 3.38 1.56 -5.73
N SER A 386 4.62 1.27 -5.34
CA SER A 386 5.71 2.25 -5.32
C SER A 386 6.04 2.73 -6.73
N SER A 387 5.96 1.83 -7.72
CA SER A 387 6.14 2.14 -9.13
C SER A 387 5.08 3.15 -9.60
N ALA A 388 3.79 2.92 -9.32
CA ALA A 388 2.72 3.84 -9.70
C ALA A 388 2.90 5.25 -9.10
N LEU A 389 3.34 5.34 -7.83
CA LEU A 389 3.68 6.62 -7.19
C LEU A 389 4.83 7.34 -7.92
N PHE A 390 5.89 6.60 -8.24
CA PHE A 390 7.11 7.16 -8.81
C PHE A 390 6.90 7.65 -10.26
N VAL A 391 6.11 6.93 -11.04
CA VAL A 391 5.69 7.33 -12.40
C VAL A 391 4.98 8.67 -12.38
N GLY A 392 3.96 8.79 -11.53
CA GLY A 392 3.20 10.03 -11.37
C GLY A 392 4.09 11.18 -10.91
N PHE A 393 4.97 10.90 -9.96
CA PHE A 393 5.92 11.88 -9.43
C PHE A 393 6.83 12.48 -10.52
N ILE A 394 7.41 11.64 -11.38
CA ILE A 394 8.26 12.09 -12.49
C ILE A 394 7.44 12.88 -13.52
N ALA A 395 6.29 12.34 -13.93
CA ALA A 395 5.45 12.97 -14.95
C ALA A 395 4.95 14.36 -14.51
N VAL A 396 4.56 14.50 -13.24
CA VAL A 396 4.21 15.80 -12.65
C VAL A 396 5.42 16.74 -12.60
N GLY A 397 6.61 16.23 -12.29
CA GLY A 397 7.86 17.01 -12.35
C GLY A 397 8.13 17.61 -13.74
N PHE A 398 7.93 16.83 -14.80
CA PHE A 398 8.01 17.35 -16.17
C PHE A 398 6.95 18.41 -16.45
N CYS A 399 5.72 18.18 -16.00
CA CYS A 399 4.63 19.14 -16.17
C CYS A 399 4.90 20.47 -15.45
N LEU A 400 5.51 20.45 -14.26
CA LEU A 400 5.97 21.64 -13.55
C LEU A 400 7.03 22.41 -14.36
N GLY A 401 7.99 21.69 -14.96
CA GLY A 401 8.97 22.28 -15.87
C GLY A 401 8.31 22.94 -17.09
N LEU A 402 7.36 22.25 -17.74
CA LEU A 402 6.61 22.82 -18.86
C LEU A 402 5.81 24.06 -18.46
N GLU A 403 5.14 24.03 -17.31
CA GLU A 403 4.39 25.18 -16.81
C GLU A 403 5.31 26.37 -16.53
N TYR A 404 6.50 26.13 -15.98
CA TYR A 404 7.50 27.17 -15.73
C TYR A 404 7.96 27.88 -17.02
N PHE A 405 8.06 27.16 -18.14
CA PHE A 405 8.50 27.76 -19.41
C PHE A 405 7.37 28.39 -20.23
N TYR A 406 6.18 27.77 -20.24
CA TYR A 406 5.09 28.17 -21.14
C TYR A 406 3.97 28.97 -20.45
N CYS A 407 3.86 28.93 -19.11
CA CYS A 407 2.99 29.78 -18.28
C CYS A 407 1.53 29.91 -18.77
N ASN A 408 0.95 28.84 -19.31
CA ASN A 408 -0.37 28.83 -19.96
C ASN A 408 -1.37 27.88 -19.31
N ALA A 409 -1.08 27.40 -18.09
CA ALA A 409 -1.83 26.42 -17.31
C ALA A 409 -1.95 25.02 -17.97
N ILE A 410 -1.37 24.78 -19.15
CA ILE A 410 -1.40 23.46 -19.81
C ILE A 410 -0.59 22.44 -19.01
N GLY A 411 0.59 22.84 -18.52
CA GLY A 411 1.39 21.99 -17.64
C GLY A 411 0.65 21.71 -16.33
N SER A 412 -0.04 22.70 -15.76
CA SER A 412 -0.83 22.53 -14.53
C SER A 412 -2.03 21.59 -14.72
N VAL A 413 -2.75 21.67 -15.84
CA VAL A 413 -3.84 20.73 -16.17
C VAL A 413 -3.28 19.31 -16.32
N ALA A 414 -2.16 19.14 -17.04
CA ALA A 414 -1.52 17.85 -17.21
C ALA A 414 -1.04 17.25 -15.89
N ALA A 415 -0.36 18.05 -15.07
CA ALA A 415 0.10 17.66 -13.74
C ALA A 415 -1.05 17.23 -12.84
N GLY A 416 -2.13 18.02 -12.77
CA GLY A 416 -3.29 17.72 -11.94
C GLY A 416 -3.98 16.42 -12.35
N GLY A 417 -4.18 16.21 -13.66
CA GLY A 417 -4.81 15.00 -14.19
C GLY A 417 -3.95 13.75 -14.00
N ILE A 418 -2.68 13.81 -14.38
CA ILE A 418 -1.74 12.68 -14.26
C ILE A 418 -1.50 12.35 -12.79
N GLY A 419 -1.16 13.35 -11.96
CA GLY A 419 -0.90 13.17 -10.53
C GLY A 419 -2.09 12.55 -9.80
N PHE A 420 -3.31 13.02 -10.08
CA PHE A 420 -4.53 12.43 -9.54
C PHE A 420 -4.71 10.97 -9.99
N ALA A 421 -4.62 10.69 -11.30
CA ALA A 421 -4.84 9.35 -11.85
C ALA A 421 -3.84 8.33 -11.29
N THR A 422 -2.55 8.68 -11.20
CA THR A 422 -1.53 7.78 -10.66
C THR A 422 -1.67 7.53 -9.17
N LEU A 423 -2.05 8.55 -8.38
CA LEU A 423 -2.31 8.37 -6.96
C LEU A 423 -3.60 7.59 -6.70
N LEU A 424 -4.59 7.70 -7.59
CA LEU A 424 -5.80 6.89 -7.54
C LEU A 424 -5.49 5.41 -7.81
N ILE A 425 -4.66 5.11 -8.81
CA ILE A 425 -4.17 3.74 -9.07
C ILE A 425 -3.41 3.22 -7.84
N ALA A 426 -2.50 4.02 -7.28
CA ALA A 426 -1.78 3.64 -6.06
C ALA A 426 -2.74 3.40 -4.88
N TYR A 427 -3.78 4.22 -4.72
CA TYR A 427 -4.82 4.00 -3.71
C TYR A 427 -5.48 2.63 -3.86
N TYR A 428 -5.91 2.24 -5.07
CA TYR A 428 -6.48 0.91 -5.31
C TYR A 428 -5.48 -0.23 -5.09
N LEU A 429 -4.19 -0.02 -5.37
CA LEU A 429 -3.15 -1.01 -5.05
C LEU A 429 -2.90 -1.12 -3.55
N SER A 430 -3.07 -0.04 -2.79
CA SER A 430 -2.91 -0.05 -1.32
C SER A 430 -4.00 -0.81 -0.58
N LEU A 431 -5.11 -1.10 -1.25
CA LEU A 431 -6.24 -1.86 -0.71
C LEU A 431 -5.84 -3.32 -0.38
N GLY A 432 -4.73 -3.83 -0.93
CA GLY A 432 -4.24 -5.19 -0.66
C GLY A 432 -3.56 -5.41 0.70
N GLY A 433 -3.32 -4.36 1.50
CA GLY A 433 -2.68 -4.49 2.82
C GLY A 433 -1.48 -3.57 3.02
N ASP A 434 -0.39 -4.12 3.57
CA ASP A 434 0.84 -3.35 3.79
C ASP A 434 1.51 -3.03 2.44
N THR A 435 1.82 -1.75 2.21
CA THR A 435 2.45 -1.29 0.95
C THR A 435 3.98 -1.20 1.06
N LEU A 436 4.54 -1.36 2.26
CA LEU A 436 5.97 -1.37 2.56
C LEU A 436 6.46 -2.83 2.67
N GLU A 437 6.12 -3.66 1.68
CA GLU A 437 6.42 -5.10 1.63
C GLU A 437 7.93 -5.38 1.48
N MET A 438 8.42 -6.55 1.89
CA MET A 438 9.80 -6.96 1.60
C MET A 438 9.97 -7.30 0.11
N MET A 439 11.16 -7.00 -0.45
CA MET A 439 11.46 -7.32 -1.85
C MET A 439 11.65 -8.82 -2.02
N ARG A 440 11.34 -9.33 -3.22
CA ARG A 440 11.79 -10.66 -3.63
C ARG A 440 13.32 -10.66 -3.65
N ALA A 441 13.95 -11.71 -3.13
CA ALA A 441 15.39 -11.80 -2.96
C ALA A 441 16.21 -11.52 -4.24
N VAL A 442 15.67 -11.84 -5.41
CA VAL A 442 16.31 -11.58 -6.72
C VAL A 442 16.44 -10.08 -7.05
N LEU A 443 15.61 -9.22 -6.45
CA LEU A 443 15.61 -7.78 -6.70
C LEU A 443 16.61 -7.02 -5.80
N ASP A 444 17.40 -7.70 -4.97
CA ASP A 444 18.28 -7.06 -3.98
C ASP A 444 19.55 -6.39 -4.57
N SER A 445 19.79 -6.50 -5.89
CA SER A 445 20.87 -5.78 -6.58
C SER A 445 20.51 -4.30 -6.79
N ASN A 446 20.68 -3.51 -5.73
CA ASN A 446 20.15 -2.16 -5.60
C ASN A 446 20.62 -1.14 -6.64
N PHE A 447 21.85 -1.20 -7.14
CA PHE A 447 22.37 -0.14 -8.02
C PHE A 447 21.80 -0.23 -9.45
N TRP A 448 21.99 -1.37 -10.11
CA TRP A 448 21.58 -1.56 -11.50
C TRP A 448 20.06 -1.57 -11.63
N LEU A 449 19.36 -2.29 -10.74
CA LEU A 449 17.90 -2.33 -10.75
C LEU A 449 17.31 -0.92 -10.56
N ALA A 450 17.77 -0.19 -9.54
CA ALA A 450 17.22 1.15 -9.29
C ALA A 450 17.49 2.10 -10.45
N THR A 451 18.72 2.11 -10.97
CA THR A 451 19.09 2.99 -12.09
C THR A 451 18.30 2.63 -13.35
N HIS A 452 18.18 1.33 -13.67
CA HIS A 452 17.37 0.83 -14.78
C HIS A 452 15.91 1.28 -14.65
N VAL A 453 15.25 0.91 -13.54
CA VAL A 453 13.82 1.13 -13.38
C VAL A 453 13.51 2.63 -13.37
N VAL A 454 14.31 3.44 -12.66
CA VAL A 454 14.10 4.90 -12.64
C VAL A 454 14.22 5.50 -14.04
N THR A 455 15.25 5.10 -14.79
CA THR A 455 15.51 5.63 -16.14
C THR A 455 14.42 5.20 -17.12
N VAL A 456 14.05 3.92 -17.13
CA VAL A 456 13.06 3.39 -18.08
C VAL A 456 11.66 3.94 -17.79
N VAL A 457 11.30 4.06 -16.51
CA VAL A 457 10.03 4.64 -16.06
C VAL A 457 9.92 6.12 -16.45
N ALA A 458 11.02 6.89 -16.32
CA ALA A 458 11.04 8.28 -16.78
C ALA A 458 10.75 8.37 -18.30
N GLY A 459 11.31 7.45 -19.09
CA GLY A 459 11.03 7.34 -20.52
C GLY A 459 9.57 7.03 -20.82
N TYR A 460 8.99 6.03 -20.13
CA TYR A 460 7.59 5.62 -20.33
C TYR A 460 6.61 6.73 -19.90
N GLY A 461 6.87 7.38 -18.77
CA GLY A 461 6.10 8.52 -18.29
C GLY A 461 6.14 9.69 -19.28
N ALA A 462 7.28 9.94 -19.91
CA ALA A 462 7.41 10.94 -20.97
C ALA A 462 6.59 10.58 -22.22
N THR A 463 6.58 9.31 -22.66
CA THR A 463 5.70 8.88 -23.77
C THR A 463 4.22 9.13 -23.43
N PHE A 464 3.79 8.77 -22.21
CA PHE A 464 2.42 9.03 -21.76
C PHE A 464 2.08 10.54 -21.73
N LEU A 465 3.00 11.36 -21.25
CA LEU A 465 2.83 12.81 -21.22
C LEU A 465 2.72 13.39 -22.64
N ALA A 466 3.55 12.95 -23.57
CA ALA A 466 3.48 13.38 -24.97
C ALA A 466 2.11 13.04 -25.58
N GLY A 467 1.60 11.83 -25.37
CA GLY A 467 0.26 11.47 -25.81
C GLY A 467 -0.84 12.26 -25.11
N PHE A 468 -0.71 12.55 -23.81
CA PHE A 468 -1.67 13.39 -23.09
C PHE A 468 -1.73 14.82 -23.63
N LEU A 469 -0.58 15.46 -23.89
CA LEU A 469 -0.55 16.79 -24.52
C LEU A 469 -1.16 16.77 -25.93
N ALA A 470 -0.96 15.66 -26.67
CA ALA A 470 -1.61 15.45 -27.95
C ALA A 470 -3.14 15.29 -27.82
N LEU A 471 -3.65 14.67 -26.76
CA LEU A 471 -5.08 14.65 -26.45
C LEU A 471 -5.62 16.07 -26.20
N ILE A 472 -4.90 16.92 -25.46
CA ILE A 472 -5.29 18.32 -25.26
C ILE A 472 -5.40 19.04 -26.62
N TYR A 473 -4.42 18.84 -27.51
CA TYR A 473 -4.46 19.40 -28.86
C TYR A 473 -5.73 18.98 -29.61
N ILE A 474 -6.03 17.68 -29.63
CA ILE A 474 -7.19 17.12 -30.36
C ILE A 474 -8.50 17.63 -29.75
N VAL A 475 -8.64 17.61 -28.42
CA VAL A 475 -9.86 18.05 -27.74
C VAL A 475 -10.11 19.54 -27.96
N ARG A 476 -9.08 20.38 -27.81
CA ARG A 476 -9.20 21.83 -28.06
C ARG A 476 -9.49 22.14 -29.53
N GLY A 477 -8.99 21.33 -30.46
CA GLY A 477 -9.25 21.53 -31.87
C GLY A 477 -10.67 21.13 -32.27
N VAL A 478 -11.10 19.93 -31.86
CA VAL A 478 -12.38 19.34 -32.29
C VAL A 478 -13.56 19.97 -31.55
N PHE A 479 -13.46 20.15 -30.23
CA PHE A 479 -14.62 20.49 -29.39
C PHE A 479 -14.72 21.97 -29.01
N THR A 480 -13.64 22.75 -29.13
CA THR A 480 -13.61 24.16 -28.71
C THR A 480 -13.09 25.08 -29.83
N LYS A 481 -13.20 26.40 -29.62
CA LYS A 481 -12.57 27.42 -30.48
C LYS A 481 -11.20 27.89 -29.94
N SER A 482 -10.66 27.20 -28.94
CA SER A 482 -9.53 27.68 -28.13
C SER A 482 -8.17 27.17 -28.60
N LEU A 483 -8.10 26.46 -29.73
CA LEU A 483 -6.83 26.05 -30.34
C LEU A 483 -6.43 27.08 -31.40
N ASP A 484 -5.70 28.11 -30.98
CA ASP A 484 -5.06 29.08 -31.88
C ASP A 484 -3.68 28.57 -32.34
N GLN A 485 -3.14 29.22 -33.38
CA GLN A 485 -1.85 28.82 -33.97
C GLN A 485 -0.70 28.82 -32.94
N PRO A 486 -0.54 29.85 -32.07
CA PRO A 486 0.51 29.83 -31.04
C PRO A 486 0.38 28.65 -30.06
N THR A 487 -0.83 28.32 -29.61
CA THR A 487 -1.04 27.16 -28.72
C THR A 487 -0.78 25.84 -29.44
N ALA A 488 -1.21 25.72 -30.69
CA ALA A 488 -0.93 24.55 -31.53
C ALA A 488 0.58 24.32 -31.71
N ASP A 489 1.32 25.39 -32.01
CA ASP A 489 2.78 25.37 -32.19
C ASP A 489 3.50 25.08 -30.86
N ALA A 490 3.02 25.61 -29.73
CA ALA A 490 3.55 25.30 -28.41
C ALA A 490 3.36 23.81 -28.08
N LEU A 491 2.15 23.26 -28.24
CA LEU A 491 1.86 21.84 -27.99
C LEU A 491 2.72 20.94 -28.90
N ALA A 492 2.85 21.28 -30.18
CA ALA A 492 3.68 20.50 -31.11
C ALA A 492 5.17 20.50 -30.70
N ARG A 493 5.71 21.64 -30.27
CA ARG A 493 7.09 21.73 -29.76
C ARG A 493 7.28 20.96 -28.45
N MET A 494 6.33 21.07 -27.51
CA MET A 494 6.35 20.30 -26.26
C MET A 494 6.35 18.80 -26.55
N VAL A 495 5.38 18.32 -27.34
CA VAL A 495 5.26 16.89 -27.69
C VAL A 495 6.54 16.39 -28.34
N TYR A 496 7.09 17.11 -29.32
CA TYR A 496 8.33 16.72 -29.98
C TYR A 496 9.51 16.62 -28.99
N GLY A 497 9.71 17.64 -28.15
CA GLY A 497 10.79 17.64 -27.16
C GLY A 497 10.66 16.52 -26.12
N ILE A 498 9.43 16.26 -25.66
CA ILE A 498 9.15 15.17 -24.72
C ILE A 498 9.38 13.81 -25.36
N VAL A 499 9.03 13.63 -26.63
CA VAL A 499 9.32 12.37 -27.35
C VAL A 499 10.84 12.17 -27.50
N CYS A 500 11.63 13.21 -27.77
CA CYS A 500 13.11 13.10 -27.75
C CYS A 500 13.63 12.60 -26.40
N PHE A 501 13.12 13.18 -25.31
CA PHE A 501 13.45 12.73 -23.96
C PHE A 501 13.02 11.27 -23.72
N ALA A 502 11.79 10.92 -24.11
CA ALA A 502 11.22 9.59 -23.98
C ALA A 502 12.07 8.54 -24.71
N THR A 503 12.48 8.82 -25.96
CA THR A 503 13.36 7.94 -26.74
C THR A 503 14.68 7.69 -26.03
N LEU A 504 15.35 8.74 -25.56
CA LEU A 504 16.65 8.62 -24.90
C LEU A 504 16.57 7.79 -23.61
N PHE A 505 15.62 8.12 -22.73
CA PHE A 505 15.48 7.46 -21.44
C PHE A 505 14.91 6.04 -21.56
N SER A 506 13.99 5.78 -22.50
CA SER A 506 13.53 4.41 -22.75
C SER A 506 14.65 3.54 -23.35
N LEU A 507 15.50 4.08 -24.23
CA LEU A 507 16.64 3.36 -24.78
C LEU A 507 17.68 3.03 -23.71
N ILE A 508 18.18 4.05 -23.00
CA ILE A 508 19.18 3.86 -21.93
C ILE A 508 18.62 2.95 -20.85
N GLY A 509 17.36 3.18 -20.44
CA GLY A 509 16.66 2.31 -19.50
C GLY A 509 16.66 0.87 -19.98
N THR A 510 16.26 0.58 -21.22
CA THR A 510 16.24 -0.79 -21.77
C THR A 510 17.62 -1.45 -21.75
N VAL A 511 18.68 -0.71 -22.12
CA VAL A 511 20.07 -1.23 -22.08
C VAL A 511 20.52 -1.53 -20.65
N LEU A 512 20.26 -0.61 -19.70
CA LEU A 512 20.56 -0.83 -18.27
C LEU A 512 19.80 -2.04 -17.70
N GLY A 513 18.60 -2.30 -18.22
CA GLY A 513 17.81 -3.48 -17.85
C GLY A 513 18.49 -4.78 -18.28
N GLY A 514 19.07 -4.79 -19.48
CA GLY A 514 19.86 -5.93 -19.95
C GLY A 514 21.12 -6.16 -19.10
N ILE A 515 21.82 -5.09 -18.68
CA ILE A 515 22.98 -5.21 -17.77
C ILE A 515 22.56 -5.82 -16.43
N TRP A 516 21.44 -5.37 -15.88
CA TRP A 516 20.89 -5.94 -14.65
C TRP A 516 20.49 -7.41 -14.83
N ALA A 517 19.82 -7.75 -15.93
CA ALA A 517 19.42 -9.13 -16.23
C ALA A 517 20.62 -10.06 -16.38
N ASP A 518 21.72 -9.58 -16.96
CA ASP A 518 22.97 -10.33 -17.07
C ASP A 518 23.55 -10.65 -15.69
N GLN A 519 23.58 -9.65 -14.80
CA GLN A 519 24.07 -9.83 -13.44
C GLN A 519 23.17 -10.76 -12.59
N SER A 520 21.85 -10.65 -12.74
CA SER A 520 20.89 -11.37 -11.90
C SER A 520 20.58 -12.77 -12.41
N TRP A 521 20.54 -12.97 -13.73
CA TRP A 521 20.08 -14.20 -14.38
C TRP A 521 21.10 -14.81 -15.35
N GLY A 522 22.28 -14.22 -15.51
CA GLY A 522 23.35 -14.73 -16.37
C GLY A 522 23.11 -14.53 -17.87
N ARG A 523 22.17 -13.65 -18.26
CA ARG A 523 21.94 -13.28 -19.67
C ARG A 523 21.49 -11.83 -19.84
N PHE A 524 22.09 -11.13 -20.81
CA PHE A 524 21.72 -9.76 -21.16
C PHE A 524 20.31 -9.60 -21.78
N TRP A 525 19.86 -10.56 -22.58
CA TRP A 525 18.57 -10.51 -23.27
C TRP A 525 18.04 -11.92 -23.54
N GLY A 526 16.73 -12.10 -23.57
CA GLY A 526 16.09 -13.41 -23.74
C GLY A 526 14.72 -13.36 -24.42
N TRP A 527 14.36 -12.25 -25.04
CA TRP A 527 13.11 -12.06 -25.79
C TRP A 527 11.85 -12.32 -24.96
N ASP A 528 11.91 -12.08 -23.65
CA ASP A 528 10.72 -12.20 -22.81
C ASP A 528 9.71 -11.08 -23.13
N PRO A 529 8.41 -11.26 -22.81
CA PRO A 529 7.40 -10.27 -23.16
C PRO A 529 7.67 -8.86 -22.64
N LYS A 530 8.33 -8.68 -21.48
CA LYS A 530 8.67 -7.35 -20.94
C LYS A 530 9.85 -6.73 -21.67
N GLU A 531 10.88 -7.51 -21.94
CA GLU A 531 12.02 -7.10 -22.76
C GLU A 531 11.53 -6.62 -24.15
N ASN A 532 10.67 -7.40 -24.80
CA ASN A 532 10.04 -7.02 -26.07
C ASN A 532 9.17 -5.77 -25.93
N GLY A 533 8.37 -5.69 -24.86
CA GLY A 533 7.56 -4.51 -24.56
C GLY A 533 8.39 -3.23 -24.46
N ALA A 534 9.53 -3.29 -23.77
CA ALA A 534 10.47 -2.18 -23.64
C ALA A 534 11.06 -1.75 -25.00
N LEU A 535 11.50 -2.72 -25.80
CA LEU A 535 12.02 -2.47 -27.14
C LEU A 535 10.99 -1.82 -28.07
N ILE A 536 9.74 -2.27 -28.05
CA ILE A 536 8.66 -1.71 -28.87
C ILE A 536 8.43 -0.23 -28.54
N ILE A 537 8.50 0.16 -27.26
CA ILE A 537 8.37 1.57 -26.85
C ILE A 537 9.50 2.42 -27.44
N VAL A 538 10.75 1.93 -27.36
CA VAL A 538 11.92 2.62 -27.93
C VAL A 538 11.75 2.82 -29.43
N ILE A 539 11.39 1.76 -30.14
CA ILE A 539 11.19 1.78 -31.60
C ILE A 539 10.05 2.75 -31.94
N TRP A 540 8.93 2.71 -31.22
CA TRP A 540 7.80 3.59 -31.50
C TRP A 540 8.15 5.07 -31.32
N ASN A 541 8.83 5.42 -30.23
CA ASN A 541 9.31 6.78 -30.01
C ASN A 541 10.28 7.23 -31.11
N ALA A 542 11.17 6.34 -31.58
CA ALA A 542 12.05 6.62 -32.71
C ALA A 542 11.28 6.82 -34.03
N VAL A 543 10.23 6.02 -34.29
CA VAL A 543 9.34 6.16 -35.46
C VAL A 543 8.65 7.53 -35.46
N ILE A 544 8.15 8.00 -34.31
CA ILE A 544 7.55 9.34 -34.19
C ILE A 544 8.54 10.42 -34.64
N LEU A 545 9.78 10.37 -34.11
CA LEU A 545 10.82 11.36 -34.43
C LEU A 545 11.24 11.28 -35.89
N HIS A 546 11.45 10.07 -36.42
CA HIS A 546 11.84 9.85 -37.80
C HIS A 546 10.77 10.34 -38.78
N ALA A 547 9.49 10.03 -38.53
CA ALA A 547 8.38 10.48 -39.37
C ALA A 547 8.24 12.01 -39.35
N ARG A 548 8.48 12.65 -38.19
CA ARG A 548 8.43 14.10 -38.06
C ARG A 548 9.61 14.79 -38.74
N TRP A 549 10.81 14.28 -38.54
CA TRP A 549 12.04 14.83 -39.13
C TRP A 549 12.06 14.64 -40.65
N GLY A 550 11.67 13.45 -41.14
CA GLY A 550 11.54 13.15 -42.57
C GLY A 550 10.36 13.87 -43.26
N GLY A 551 9.59 14.69 -42.53
CA GLY A 551 8.49 15.46 -43.10
C GLY A 551 7.24 14.68 -43.48
N LEU A 552 7.22 13.35 -43.23
CA LEU A 552 6.11 12.43 -43.48
C LEU A 552 4.85 12.82 -42.69
N VAL A 553 5.03 13.35 -41.48
CA VAL A 553 3.93 13.84 -40.65
C VAL A 553 4.08 15.31 -40.28
N LYS A 554 2.97 16.05 -40.43
CA LYS A 554 2.83 17.42 -39.92
C LYS A 554 2.31 17.40 -38.47
N GLN A 555 1.89 18.55 -37.93
CA GLN A 555 1.51 18.66 -36.50
C GLN A 555 0.42 17.65 -36.11
N ARG A 556 -0.65 17.52 -36.89
CA ARG A 556 -1.72 16.55 -36.63
C ARG A 556 -1.24 15.11 -36.60
N GLY A 557 -0.38 14.73 -37.55
CA GLY A 557 0.19 13.38 -37.59
C GLY A 557 1.10 13.10 -36.39
N LEU A 558 1.90 14.09 -35.96
CA LEU A 558 2.69 14.01 -34.72
C LEU A 558 1.78 13.75 -33.50
N MET A 559 0.65 14.44 -33.39
CA MET A 559 -0.31 14.22 -32.30
C MET A 559 -0.91 12.82 -32.34
N CYS A 560 -1.30 12.32 -33.53
CA CYS A 560 -1.85 10.96 -33.66
C CYS A 560 -0.84 9.89 -33.23
N LEU A 561 0.42 10.01 -33.68
CA LEU A 561 1.45 9.05 -33.33
C LEU A 561 1.82 9.11 -31.84
N ALA A 562 1.79 10.30 -31.23
CA ALA A 562 2.00 10.47 -29.79
C ALA A 562 0.86 9.82 -28.96
N VAL A 563 -0.41 9.99 -29.38
CA VAL A 563 -1.55 9.29 -28.76
C VAL A 563 -1.43 7.77 -28.92
N PHE A 564 -0.99 7.29 -30.09
CA PHE A 564 -0.72 5.87 -30.27
C PHE A 564 0.44 5.37 -29.39
N GLY A 565 1.42 6.24 -29.09
CA GLY A 565 2.47 5.97 -28.11
C GLY A 565 1.91 5.58 -26.75
N ASN A 566 0.80 6.19 -26.30
CA ASN A 566 0.12 5.79 -25.07
C ASN A 566 -0.38 4.33 -25.12
N ILE A 567 -0.93 3.90 -26.27
CA ILE A 567 -1.40 2.52 -26.47
C ILE A 567 -0.23 1.56 -26.36
N VAL A 568 0.86 1.85 -27.07
CA VAL A 568 2.08 1.04 -27.07
C VAL A 568 2.63 0.91 -25.65
N THR A 569 2.81 2.02 -24.94
CA THR A 569 3.35 2.01 -23.57
C THR A 569 2.42 1.30 -22.59
N ALA A 570 1.10 1.51 -22.67
CA ALA A 570 0.15 0.83 -21.79
C ALA A 570 0.14 -0.68 -21.99
N TRP A 571 0.20 -1.15 -23.25
CA TRP A 571 0.26 -2.57 -23.56
C TRP A 571 1.58 -3.20 -23.10
N SER A 572 2.71 -2.56 -23.42
CA SER A 572 4.04 -3.01 -23.03
C SER A 572 4.25 -3.04 -21.51
N TRP A 573 3.55 -2.20 -20.75
CA TRP A 573 3.69 -2.16 -19.30
C TRP A 573 2.67 -3.05 -18.57
N PHE A 574 1.39 -2.92 -18.90
CA PHE A 574 0.31 -3.64 -18.21
C PHE A 574 -0.06 -4.93 -18.94
N GLY A 575 -0.22 -4.88 -20.26
CA GLY A 575 -0.69 -6.00 -21.08
C GLY A 575 0.23 -7.22 -21.05
N VAL A 576 1.55 -7.02 -21.04
CA VAL A 576 2.52 -8.12 -20.97
C VAL A 576 2.39 -8.96 -19.69
N ASN A 577 1.94 -8.38 -18.57
CA ASN A 577 1.71 -9.15 -17.34
C ASN A 577 0.49 -10.08 -17.46
N LEU A 578 -0.44 -9.78 -18.38
CA LEU A 578 -1.63 -10.60 -18.63
C LEU A 578 -1.31 -11.85 -19.46
N LEU A 579 -0.13 -11.92 -20.06
CA LEU A 579 0.32 -13.12 -20.79
C LEU A 579 0.72 -14.26 -19.86
N GLY A 580 0.95 -13.99 -18.57
CA GLY A 580 1.23 -15.01 -17.56
C GLY A 580 2.57 -15.75 -17.72
N VAL A 581 3.37 -15.41 -18.74
CA VAL A 581 4.64 -16.07 -19.08
C VAL A 581 5.84 -15.14 -18.87
N GLY A 582 6.99 -15.71 -18.51
CA GLY A 582 8.25 -15.01 -18.33
C GLY A 582 8.63 -14.72 -16.87
N LEU A 583 9.93 -14.51 -16.63
CA LEU A 583 10.55 -14.34 -15.30
C LEU A 583 10.10 -13.06 -14.55
N HIS A 584 9.26 -12.24 -15.18
CA HIS A 584 8.82 -10.94 -14.67
C HIS A 584 7.32 -10.87 -14.32
N SER A 585 6.57 -11.97 -14.35
CA SER A 585 5.13 -11.96 -14.03
C SER A 585 4.90 -11.82 -12.51
N TYR A 586 4.60 -10.60 -12.05
CA TYR A 586 4.50 -10.28 -10.62
C TYR A 586 3.12 -9.78 -10.16
N GLY A 587 2.07 -9.91 -10.98
CA GLY A 587 0.73 -9.51 -10.57
C GLY A 587 -0.28 -9.75 -11.67
N PHE A 588 -1.05 -10.84 -11.55
CA PHE A 588 -2.16 -11.13 -12.44
C PHE A 588 -3.43 -10.55 -11.82
N VAL A 589 -4.08 -9.62 -12.51
CA VAL A 589 -5.39 -9.11 -12.09
C VAL A 589 -6.30 -9.13 -13.31
N GLU A 590 -7.22 -10.11 -13.33
CA GLU A 590 -8.18 -10.35 -14.41
C GLU A 590 -9.00 -9.08 -14.75
N SER A 591 -9.29 -8.25 -13.74
CA SER A 591 -9.98 -6.97 -13.92
C SER A 591 -9.19 -5.90 -14.68
N THR A 592 -7.85 -6.00 -14.73
CA THR A 592 -7.00 -5.03 -15.44
C THR A 592 -7.15 -5.12 -16.96
N PHE A 593 -7.50 -6.30 -17.48
CA PHE A 593 -7.68 -6.50 -18.93
C PHE A 593 -8.78 -5.59 -19.50
N LEU A 594 -9.96 -5.56 -18.86
CA LEU A 594 -11.08 -4.74 -19.32
C LEU A 594 -10.73 -3.24 -19.32
N TRP A 595 -10.09 -2.76 -18.25
CA TRP A 595 -9.64 -1.37 -18.17
C TRP A 595 -8.59 -1.03 -19.23
N LEU A 596 -7.67 -1.95 -19.52
CA LEU A 596 -6.68 -1.77 -20.57
C LEU A 596 -7.35 -1.70 -21.94
N ILE A 597 -8.31 -2.57 -22.25
CA ILE A 597 -9.05 -2.52 -23.52
C ILE A 597 -9.84 -1.22 -23.64
N LEU A 598 -10.57 -0.81 -22.60
CA LEU A 598 -11.28 0.47 -22.60
C LEU A 598 -10.35 1.66 -22.83
N PHE A 599 -9.17 1.65 -22.19
CA PHE A 599 -8.14 2.65 -22.43
C PHE A 599 -7.70 2.67 -23.90
N VAL A 600 -7.35 1.51 -24.48
CA VAL A 600 -6.93 1.41 -25.89
C VAL A 600 -8.02 1.92 -26.84
N LEU A 601 -9.27 1.51 -26.63
CA LEU A 601 -10.41 1.97 -27.43
C LEU A 601 -10.59 3.49 -27.33
N SER A 602 -10.43 4.07 -26.13
CA SER A 602 -10.49 5.53 -25.95
C SER A 602 -9.41 6.26 -26.76
N GLN A 603 -8.16 5.77 -26.74
CA GLN A 603 -7.06 6.38 -27.47
C GLN A 603 -7.27 6.26 -28.99
N ALA A 604 -7.74 5.10 -29.46
CA ALA A 604 -8.10 4.88 -30.86
C ALA A 604 -9.24 5.82 -31.32
N ALA A 605 -10.25 6.06 -30.48
CA ALA A 605 -11.30 7.02 -30.75
C ALA A 605 -10.76 8.45 -30.90
N PHE A 606 -9.81 8.88 -30.05
CA PHE A 606 -9.16 10.18 -30.20
C PHE A 606 -8.33 10.29 -31.48
N ILE A 607 -7.64 9.23 -31.89
CA ILE A 607 -6.93 9.19 -33.17
C ILE A 607 -7.94 9.31 -34.33
N ALA A 608 -9.07 8.63 -34.27
CA ALA A 608 -10.13 8.76 -35.28
C ALA A 608 -10.68 10.21 -35.35
N LEU A 609 -10.94 10.83 -34.19
CA LEU A 609 -11.34 12.24 -34.11
C LEU A 609 -10.28 13.18 -34.70
N ALA A 610 -9.01 12.91 -34.42
CA ALA A 610 -7.89 13.70 -34.93
C ALA A 610 -7.77 13.64 -36.46
N ASN A 611 -8.32 12.61 -37.11
CA ASN A 611 -8.34 12.42 -38.56
C ASN A 611 -9.59 12.97 -39.25
N LEU A 612 -10.55 13.54 -38.52
CA LEU A 612 -11.68 14.25 -39.13
C LEU A 612 -11.19 15.41 -40.02
N PRO A 613 -11.91 15.75 -41.11
CA PRO A 613 -11.63 16.94 -41.91
C PRO A 613 -11.59 18.21 -41.04
N LEU A 614 -10.70 19.15 -41.34
CA LEU A 614 -10.52 20.38 -40.55
C LEU A 614 -11.81 21.21 -40.45
N GLU A 615 -12.68 21.16 -41.45
CA GLU A 615 -14.01 21.78 -41.43
C GLU A 615 -14.91 21.29 -40.29
N ARG A 616 -14.65 20.07 -39.79
CA ARG A 616 -15.36 19.50 -38.65
C ARG A 616 -14.75 19.91 -37.31
N TRP A 617 -13.56 20.50 -37.30
CA TRP A 617 -12.92 21.02 -36.09
C TRP A 617 -13.52 22.37 -35.76
N ARG A 618 -14.06 22.51 -34.54
CA ARG A 618 -14.66 23.78 -34.10
C ARG A 618 -13.66 24.94 -34.10
N SER A 619 -12.37 24.68 -33.88
CA SER A 619 -11.33 25.71 -33.90
C SER A 619 -11.02 26.27 -35.29
N PHE A 620 -11.37 25.54 -36.36
CA PHE A 620 -11.13 25.93 -37.75
C PHE A 620 -12.40 26.37 -38.48
N ARG A 621 -13.56 26.32 -37.82
CA ARG A 621 -14.79 26.90 -38.35
C ARG A 621 -14.73 28.42 -38.18
N GLN A 622 -14.85 29.15 -39.29
CA GLN A 622 -15.02 30.60 -39.26
C GLN A 622 -16.22 30.97 -38.36
N PRO A 623 -16.12 32.05 -37.56
CA PRO A 623 -17.12 32.41 -36.58
C PRO A 623 -18.52 32.61 -37.14
#